data_AF-A0A508B6K3-F1
#
_entry.id   AF-A0A508B6K3-F1
#
_cell.length_a   1.000
_cell.length_b   1.000
_cell.length_c   1.000
_cell.angle_alpha   90.00
_cell.angle_beta   90.00
_cell.angle_gamma   90.00
#
_symmetry.space_group_name_H-M   'P 1'
#
loop_
_entity.id
_entity.type
_entity.pdbx_description
1 polymer ?
#
loop_
_entity_poly.entity_id
_entity_poly.type
_entity_poly.pdbx_seq_one_letter_code
_entity_poly.pdbx_strand_id
1 'polypeptide(L)' 'MFGGWGVYAGGLMFAAVIDGELLLKTDEQTRERFGAAGCGPFMYRMRGREQPMSYWSVPAEALDSAEAMRP' A
#
# COMPACT_ATOMS: atom_id res chain seq x y z
N MET A 1 13.75 -8.46 -0.27
CA MET A 1 13.00 -7.78 -1.35
C MET A 1 11.74 -8.59 -1.61
N PHE A 2 10.56 -7.98 -1.51
CA PHE A 2 9.24 -8.63 -1.52
C PHE A 2 8.81 -9.19 -2.89
N GLY A 3 9.76 -9.51 -3.78
CA GLY A 3 9.47 -10.02 -5.12
C GLY A 3 8.82 -9.01 -6.09
N GLY A 4 8.60 -7.76 -5.66
CA GLY A 4 7.94 -6.71 -6.45
C GLY A 4 8.80 -5.48 -6.73
N TRP A 5 8.13 -4.39 -7.09
CA TRP A 5 8.72 -3.09 -7.44
C TRP A 5 8.55 -2.10 -6.30
N GLY A 6 9.60 -1.32 -6.01
CA GLY A 6 9.49 -0.17 -5.11
C GLY A 6 9.33 1.12 -5.89
N VAL A 7 8.42 1.98 -5.45
CA VAL A 7 8.17 3.29 -6.05
C VAL A 7 8.71 4.37 -5.13
N TYR A 8 9.53 5.25 -5.69
CA TYR A 8 10.28 6.27 -4.95
C TYR A 8 10.04 7.66 -5.52
N ALA A 9 9.91 8.65 -4.65
CA ALA A 9 9.91 10.07 -5.00
C ALA A 9 10.86 10.80 -4.05
N GLY A 10 11.84 11.53 -4.60
CA GLY A 10 12.84 12.24 -3.78
C GLY A 10 13.66 11.31 -2.86
N GLY A 11 13.85 10.03 -3.25
CA GLY A 11 14.52 9.03 -2.42
C GLY A 11 13.64 8.38 -1.35
N LEU A 12 12.40 8.84 -1.16
CA LEU A 12 11.45 8.24 -0.23
C LEU A 12 10.61 7.17 -0.92
N MET A 13 10.62 5.95 -0.37
CA MET A 13 9.73 4.87 -0.81
C MET A 13 8.31 5.13 -0.26
N PHE A 14 7.37 5.42 -1.17
CA PHE A 14 5.99 5.73 -0.80
C PHE A 14 4.98 4.71 -1.33
N ALA A 15 5.37 3.86 -2.28
CA ALA A 15 4.52 2.78 -2.78
C ALA A 15 5.33 1.54 -3.16
N ALA A 16 4.64 0.42 -3.32
CA ALA A 16 5.18 -0.80 -3.87
C ALA A 16 4.17 -1.43 -4.83
N VAL A 17 4.66 -2.16 -5.84
CA VAL A 17 3.82 -3.01 -6.69
C VAL A 17 4.22 -4.46 -6.46
N ILE A 18 3.32 -5.25 -5.89
CA ILE A 18 3.55 -6.67 -5.55
C ILE A 18 2.42 -7.48 -6.17
N ASP A 19 2.76 -8.55 -6.90
CA ASP A 19 1.79 -9.42 -7.59
C ASP A 19 0.77 -8.66 -8.48
N GLY A 20 1.17 -7.52 -9.04
CA GLY A 20 0.34 -6.67 -9.89
C GLY A 20 -0.52 -5.65 -9.14
N GLU A 21 -0.50 -5.64 -7.81
CA GLU A 21 -1.26 -4.70 -6.99
C GLU A 21 -0.40 -3.52 -6.54
N LEU A 22 -0.93 -2.30 -6.71
CA LEU A 22 -0.36 -1.09 -6.15
C LEU A 22 -0.70 -1.01 -4.66
N LEU A 23 0.33 -0.82 -3.83
CA LEU A 23 0.21 -0.66 -2.40
C LEU A 23 0.84 0.67 -1.98
N LEU A 24 0.12 1.49 -1.22
CA LEU A 24 0.61 2.75 -0.68
C LEU A 24 1.14 2.57 0.73
N LYS A 25 2.22 3.30 1.05
CA LYS A 25 2.78 3.30 2.39
C LYS A 25 1.86 4.08 3.33
N THR A 26 1.48 3.46 4.44
CA THR A 26 0.65 4.07 5.49
C THR A 26 1.42 4.20 6.80
N ASP A 27 1.02 5.20 7.58
CA ASP A 27 1.43 5.46 8.95
C ASP A 27 0.24 5.31 9.90
N GLU A 28 0.44 5.62 11.18
CA GLU A 28 -0.60 5.47 12.20
C GLU A 28 -1.87 6.29 11.92
N GLN A 29 -1.73 7.47 11.32
CA GLN A 29 -2.86 8.36 11.04
C GLN A 29 -3.62 7.94 9.77
N THR A 30 -2.89 7.55 8.74
CA THR A 30 -3.47 7.19 7.43
C THR A 30 -4.10 5.80 7.43
N ARG A 31 -3.64 4.87 8.28
CA ARG A 31 -4.21 3.52 8.39
C ARG A 31 -5.71 3.52 8.64
N GLU A 32 -6.20 4.39 9.52
CA GLU A 32 -7.63 4.45 9.83
C GLU A 32 -8.45 4.88 8.60
N ARG A 33 -7.97 5.87 7.85
CA ARG A 33 -8.62 6.34 6.61
C ARG A 33 -8.65 5.25 5.55
N PHE A 34 -7.56 4.51 5.39
CA PHE A 34 -7.49 3.38 4.46
C PHE A 34 -8.44 2.25 4.89
N GLY A 35 -8.47 1.90 6.18
CA GLY A 35 -9.41 0.90 6.69
C GLY A 35 -10.87 1.31 6.50
N ALA A 36 -11.21 2.57 6.73
CA ALA A 36 -12.55 3.11 6.48
C ALA A 36 -12.96 3.07 5.00
N ALA A 37 -11.99 3.15 4.09
CA ALA A 37 -12.19 3.01 2.65
C ALA A 37 -12.24 1.55 2.17
N GLY A 38 -12.19 0.57 3.09
CA GLY A 38 -12.20 -0.86 2.78
C GLY A 38 -10.85 -1.41 2.32
N CYS A 39 -9.77 -0.64 2.46
CA CYS A 39 -8.42 -1.10 2.15
C CYS A 39 -7.83 -1.96 3.27
N GLY A 40 -6.89 -2.84 2.91
CA GLY A 40 -6.22 -3.73 3.85
C GLY A 40 -4.70 -3.68 3.76
N PRO A 41 -3.98 -4.03 4.84
CA PRO A 41 -2.53 -4.17 4.80
C PRO A 41 -2.12 -5.36 3.96
N PHE A 42 -1.00 -5.22 3.25
CA PHE A 42 -0.30 -6.34 2.64
C PHE A 42 0.24 -7.27 3.74
N MET A 43 -0.21 -8.52 3.71
CA MET A 43 0.21 -9.55 4.66
C MET A 43 1.43 -10.27 4.12
N TYR A 44 2.55 -10.16 4.83
CA TYR A 44 3.78 -10.84 4.44
C TYR A 44 4.07 -12.02 5.35
N ARG A 45 4.32 -13.19 4.75
CA ARG A 45 4.70 -14.40 5.49
C ARG A 45 6.19 -14.38 5.80
N MET A 46 6.53 -14.13 7.06
CA MET A 46 7.90 -14.15 7.56
C MET A 46 8.06 -15.22 8.62
N ARG A 47 9.04 -16.12 8.44
CA ARG A 47 9.35 -17.21 9.41
C ARG A 47 8.12 -18.04 9.80
N GLY A 48 7.26 -18.33 8.82
CA GLY A 48 6.06 -19.14 9.01
C GLY A 48 4.86 -18.41 9.62
N ARG A 49 4.97 -17.12 9.97
CA ARG A 49 3.87 -16.29 10.48
C ARG A 49 3.53 -15.18 9.49
N GLU A 50 2.24 -14.86 9.35
CA GLU A 50 1.80 -13.70 8.59
C GLU A 50 1.89 -12.45 9.46
N GLN A 51 2.48 -11.39 8.92
CA GLN A 51 2.60 -10.10 9.58
C GLN A 51 2.14 -8.99 8.64
N PRO A 52 1.33 -8.03 9.13
CA PRO A 52 0.92 -6.89 8.34
C PRO A 52 2.10 -5.95 8.10
N MET A 53 2.25 -5.52 6.86
CA MET A 53 3.23 -4.51 6.47
C MET A 53 2.61 -3.10 6.49
N SER A 54 3.44 -2.07 6.49
CA SER A 54 3.00 -0.67 6.34
C SER A 54 2.59 -0.31 4.90
N TYR A 55 2.27 -1.29 4.06
CA TYR A 55 1.84 -1.09 2.67
C TYR A 55 0.40 -1.58 2.56
N TRP A 56 -0.51 -0.73 2.14
CA TRP A 56 -1.94 -1.01 2.11
C TRP A 56 -2.48 -0.90 0.70
N SER A 57 -3.53 -1.67 0.40
CA SER A 57 -4.24 -1.57 -0.86
C SER A 57 -4.78 -0.17 -1.09
N VAL A 58 -4.96 0.19 -2.36
CA VAL A 58 -5.48 1.48 -2.77
C VAL A 58 -6.99 1.36 -3.04
N PRO A 59 -7.81 2.37 -2.69
CA PRO A 59 -9.22 2.37 -3.08
C PRO A 59 -9.35 2.22 -4.60
N ALA A 60 -10.29 1.40 -5.08
CA ALA A 60 -10.44 1.12 -6.51
C ALA A 60 -10.63 2.42 -7.33
N GLU A 61 -11.44 3.34 -6.81
CA GLU A 61 -11.71 4.65 -7.43
C GLU A 61 -10.44 5.48 -7.67
N ALA A 62 -9.44 5.37 -6.79
CA ALA A 62 -8.17 6.07 -6.94
C ALA A 62 -7.30 5.47 -8.06
N LEU A 63 -7.43 4.17 -8.35
CA LEU A 63 -6.72 3.54 -9.47
C LEU A 63 -7.29 3.96 -10.83
N ASP A 64 -8.58 4.28 -10.88
CA ASP A 64 -9.27 4.66 -12.12
C ASP A 64 -9.09 6.14 -12.51
N SER A 65 -8.66 7.00 -11.58
CA SER A 65 -8.51 8.43 -11.84
C SER A 65 -7.40 9.09 -11.02
N ALA A 66 -6.53 9.83 -11.71
CA ALA A 66 -5.51 10.66 -11.05
C ALA A 66 -6.10 11.74 -10.15
N GLU A 67 -7.32 12.20 -10.42
CA GLU A 67 -8.03 13.15 -9.56
C GLU A 67 -8.45 12.49 -8.23
N ALA A 68 -8.96 11.25 -8.31
CA ALA A 68 -9.37 10.48 -7.14
C ALA A 68 -8.18 9.99 -6.28
N MET A 69 -6.97 9.95 -6.85
CA MET A 69 -5.72 9.64 -6.13
C MET A 69 -5.13 10.85 -5.36
N ARG A 70 -5.74 12.03 -5.44
CA ARG A 70 -5.31 13.19 -4.66
C ARG A 70 -5.62 13.02 -3.16
N PRO A 71 -4.78 13.58 -2.27
CA PRO A 71 -4.94 13.45 -0.82
C PRO A 71 -6.22 14.07 -0.27
#